data_AF-A0A0A8YEL4-F1
#
_entry.id   AF-A0A0A8YEL4-F1
#
_cell.length_a   1.000
_cell.length_b   1.000
_cell.length_c   1.000
_cell.angle_alpha   90.00
_cell.angle_beta   90.00
_cell.angle_gamma   90.00
#
_symmetry.space_group_name_H-M   'P 1'
#
loop_
_entity.id
_entity.type
_entity.pdbx_description
1 polymer ?
#
loop_
_entity_poly.entity_id
_entity_poly.type
_entity_poly.pdbx_seq_one_letter_code
_entity_poly.pdbx_strand_id
1 'polypeptide(L)' 'MRSFCNMEPTAVKSISCRFLHHVYPGETLVTEMWPQGQRVYYKTKVKERGRAVLSGFVLLNHILSSL' A
#
# COMPACT_ATOMS: atom_id res chain seq x y z
N MET A 1 -2.64 3.72 5.03
CA MET A 1 -1.96 4.68 5.92
C MET A 1 -2.69 4.94 7.22
N ARG A 2 -4.00 5.29 7.24
CA ARG A 2 -4.75 5.47 8.51
C ARG A 2 -4.61 4.29 9.48
N SER A 3 -4.65 3.06 8.96
CA SER A 3 -4.54 1.84 9.76
C SER A 3 -3.13 1.52 10.29
N PHE A 4 -2.07 2.14 9.76
CA PHE A 4 -0.68 1.72 10.03
C PHE A 4 0.24 2.86 10.50
N CYS A 5 -0.10 4.11 10.22
CA CYS A 5 0.75 5.25 10.55
C CYS A 5 0.09 6.21 11.54
N ASN A 6 -1.09 5.91 12.11
CA ASN A 6 -1.84 6.84 12.98
C ASN A 6 -1.99 8.28 12.41
N MET A 7 -2.01 8.40 11.07
CA MET A 7 -1.97 9.67 10.34
C MET A 7 -0.71 10.52 10.55
N GLU A 8 0.34 9.96 11.15
CA GLU A 8 1.62 10.61 11.28
C GLU A 8 2.43 10.42 9.97
N PRO A 9 2.77 11.49 9.24
CA PRO A 9 3.51 11.39 7.98
C PRO A 9 4.98 10.98 8.17
N THR A 10 5.50 11.19 9.38
CA THR A 10 6.88 10.91 9.81
C THR A 10 7.15 9.40 9.99
N ALA A 11 6.11 8.58 10.13
CA ALA A 11 6.23 7.12 10.26
C ALA A 11 6.76 6.43 8.99
N VAL A 12 6.60 7.03 7.81
CA VAL A 12 7.01 6.43 6.54
C VAL A 12 8.42 6.86 6.16
N LYS A 13 9.31 5.86 6.07
CA LYS A 13 10.70 6.05 5.66
C LYS A 13 10.87 6.09 4.15
N SER A 14 10.20 5.17 3.44
CA SER A 14 10.31 5.06 1.98
C SER A 14 9.10 4.32 1.41
N ILE A 15 8.73 4.67 0.18
CA ILE A 15 7.67 4.01 -0.58
C ILE A 15 8.29 3.52 -1.88
N SER A 16 8.18 2.21 -2.15
CA SER A 16 8.61 1.61 -3.40
C SER A 16 7.42 0.95 -4.09
N CYS A 17 7.23 1.24 -5.37
CA CYS A 17 6.15 0.65 -6.14
C CYS A 17 6.55 0.36 -7.58
N ARG A 18 5.84 -0.60 -8.16
CA ARG A 18 5.89 -0.95 -9.57
C ARG A 18 4.49 -0.85 -10.16
N PHE A 19 4.37 -0.11 -11.24
CA PHE A 19 3.18 -0.06 -12.07
C PHE A 19 3.16 -1.28 -12.97
N LEU A 20 2.07 -2.04 -12.91
CA LEU A 20 1.88 -3.27 -13.69
C LEU A 20 0.95 -3.03 -14.88
N HIS A 21 -0.12 -2.25 -14.67
CA HIS A 21 -1.15 -1.97 -15.67
C HIS A 21 -1.68 -0.53 -15.54
N HIS A 22 -2.34 -0.05 -16.59
CA HIS A 22 -3.02 1.25 -16.61
C HIS A 22 -4.32 1.21 -15.78
N VAL A 23 -4.74 2.39 -15.32
CA VAL A 23 -6.00 2.63 -14.63
C VAL A 23 -6.75 3.69 -15.44
N TYR A 24 -8.06 3.53 -15.59
CA TYR A 24 -8.93 4.53 -16.20
C TYR A 24 -9.57 5.45 -15.13
N PRO A 25 -9.75 6.74 -15.42
CA PRO A 25 -10.46 7.65 -14.52
C PRO A 25 -11.87 7.13 -14.21
N GLY A 26 -12.24 7.12 -12.93
CA GLY A 26 -13.54 6.62 -12.45
C GLY A 26 -13.52 5.15 -12.01
N GLU A 27 -12.45 4.39 -12.27
CA GLU A 27 -12.29 3.04 -11.73
C GLU A 27 -12.00 3.05 -10.22
N THR A 28 -12.53 2.04 -9.51
CA THR A 28 -12.34 1.89 -8.07
C THR A 28 -11.08 1.09 -7.77
N LEU A 29 -10.14 1.71 -7.05
CA LEU A 29 -8.92 1.06 -6.60
C LEU A 29 -9.11 0.43 -5.22
N VAL A 30 -8.85 -0.87 -5.13
CA VAL A 30 -8.84 -1.63 -3.87
C VAL A 30 -7.39 -1.91 -3.50
N THR A 31 -6.92 -1.36 -2.38
CA THR A 31 -5.56 -1.55 -1.89
C THR A 31 -5.55 -2.52 -0.72
N GLU A 32 -4.90 -3.66 -0.94
CA GLU A 32 -4.64 -4.68 0.07
C GLU A 32 -3.25 -4.46 0.64
N MET A 33 -3.12 -4.52 1.96
CA MET A 33 -1.87 -4.26 2.68
C MET A 33 -1.60 -5.40 3.65
N TRP A 34 -0.34 -5.86 3.68
CA TRP A 34 0.13 -6.93 4.56
C TRP A 34 1.35 -6.44 5.35
N PRO A 35 1.24 -6.28 6.67
CA PRO A 35 2.37 -5.88 7.50
C PRO A 35 3.33 -7.05 7.69
N GLN A 36 4.63 -6.78 7.53
CA GLN A 36 5.73 -7.72 7.77
C GLN A 36 6.88 -6.98 8.46
N GLY A 37 6.80 -6.87 9.78
CA GLY A 37 7.77 -6.13 10.60
C GLY A 37 7.78 -4.64 10.26
N GLN A 38 8.92 -4.14 9.75
CA GLN A 38 9.08 -2.74 9.33
C GLN A 38 8.59 -2.47 7.89
N ARG A 39 8.26 -3.53 7.13
CA ARG A 39 7.81 -3.40 5.74
C ARG A 39 6.33 -3.73 5.66
N VAL A 40 5.54 -2.87 5.02
CA VAL A 40 4.14 -3.14 4.69
C VAL A 40 4.06 -3.37 3.19
N TYR A 41 3.84 -4.61 2.79
CA TYR A 41 3.59 -4.93 1.38
C TYR A 41 2.20 -4.49 1.00
N TYR A 42 2.03 -4.00 -0.21
CA TYR A 42 0.73 -3.61 -0.69
C TYR A 42 0.54 -3.93 -2.16
N LYS A 43 -0.70 -4.22 -2.51
CA LYS A 43 -1.15 -4.49 -3.86
C LYS A 43 -2.45 -3.74 -4.09
N THR A 44 -2.51 -3.01 -5.18
CA THR A 44 -3.71 -2.30 -5.60
C THR A 44 -4.27 -2.97 -6.84
N LYS A 45 -5.56 -3.28 -6.78
CA LYS A 45 -6.33 -3.87 -7.87
C LYS A 45 -7.48 -2.96 -8.27
N VAL A 46 -7.84 -2.99 -9.55
CA VAL A 46 -9.06 -2.35 -10.05
C VAL A 46 -10.22 -3.28 -9.73
N LYS A 47 -11.23 -2.78 -9.00
CA LYS A 47 -12.39 -3.58 -8.55
C LYS A 47 -13.19 -4.13 -9.73
N GLU A 48 -13.38 -3.30 -10.75
CA GLU A 48 -14.19 -3.56 -11.93
C GLU A 48 -13.58 -4.65 -12.82
N ARG A 49 -12.25 -4.72 -12.87
CA ARG A 49 -11.49 -5.62 -13.79
C ARG A 49 -10.82 -6.78 -13.07
N GLY A 50 -10.75 -6.74 -11.73
CA GLY A 50 -10.04 -7.72 -10.91
C GLY A 50 -8.52 -7.79 -11.17
N ARG A 51 -7.94 -6.81 -11.87
CA ARG A 51 -6.51 -6.81 -12.25
C ARG A 51 -5.68 -6.00 -11.26
N ALA A 52 -4.52 -6.54 -10.89
CA ALA A 52 -3.53 -5.82 -10.10
C ALA A 52 -2.85 -4.75 -10.96
N VAL A 53 -2.99 -3.49 -10.58
CA VAL A 53 -2.44 -2.35 -11.33
C VAL A 53 -1.14 -1.84 -10.72
N LEU A 54 -0.98 -2.01 -9.42
CA LEU A 54 0.18 -1.53 -8.68
C LEU A 54 0.55 -2.54 -7.59
N SER A 55 1.85 -2.77 -7.43
CA SER A 55 2.39 -3.59 -6.36
C SER A 55 3.64 -2.95 -5.79
N GLY A 56 3.82 -3.02 -4.48
CA GLY A 56 4.96 -2.40 -3.84
C GLY A 56 5.09 -2.73 -2.36
N PHE A 57 5.96 -1.99 -1.69
CA PHE A 57 6.08 -2.01 -0.25
C PHE A 57 6.36 -0.62 0.29
N VAL A 58 5.92 -0.38 1.52
CA VAL A 58 6.24 0.81 2.30
C VAL A 58 7.19 0.38 3.41
N LEU A 59 8.30 1.09 3.57
CA LEU A 59 9.21 0.95 4.69
C LEU A 59 8.84 1.97 5.76
N LEU A 60 8.67 1.50 6.99
CA LEU A 60 8.36 2.32 8.15
C LEU A 60 9.61 2.58 8.99
N ASN A 61 9.64 3.72 9.69
CA ASN A 61 10.72 4.09 10.61
C ASN A 61 10.71 3.24 11.90
N HIS A 62 9.54 2.79 12.32
CA HIS A 62 9.35 1.95 13.49
C HIS A 62 8.60 0.67 13.12
N ILE A 63 8.87 -0.42 13.85
CA ILE A 63 8.08 -1.64 13.74
C ILE A 63 6.65 -1.30 14.16
N LEU A 64 5.68 -1.69 13.35
CA LEU A 64 4.28 -1.75 13.77
C LEU A 64 4.22 -2.75 14.92
N SER A 65 4.22 -2.26 16.15
CA SER A 65 3.89 -3.09 17.30
C SER A 65 2.48 -3.63 17.05
N SER A 66 2.38 -4.95 16.94
CA SER A 66 1.17 -5.69 16.63
C SER A 66 -0.06 -5.11 17.35
N LEU A 67 -1.13 -4.92 16.59
CA LEU A 67 -2.49 -5.04 17.12
C LEU A 67 -2.73 -6.51 17.53
#